data_AF-A0A024SDS0-F1
#
_entry.id   AF-A0A024SDS0-F1
#
_cell.length_a   1.000
_cell.length_b   1.000
_cell.length_c   1.000
_cell.angle_alpha   90.00
_cell.angle_beta   90.00
_cell.angle_gamma   90.00
#
_symmetry.space_group_name_H-M   'P 1'
#
loop_
_entity.id
_entity.type
_entity.pdbx_description
1 polymer ?
#
loop_
_entity_poly.entity_id
_entity_poly.type
_entity_poly.pdbx_seq_one_letter_code
_entity_poly.pdbx_strand_id
1 'polypeptide(L)'
;MPEQMAPGRVGNLTPEQEEKLRQLWQAFFQLCGVLDDNGAASADAAAREKAEAAEADGQKKRRFGVFKRKGNDKSSSSTDTVEDDKYGQNKHFQEVLASQSPESIRETFWSMVKHDHPDALALRFLRARKWDVDKALVMLVSTMSWRHTDMKVDSDIMANGEGGALVNAQEGTGDAKKVGEDFMAQLRMGKSFLHGEDKQGRPLCVVRVRLHRQGEQCEESLERYTVYLIETARMMLRPPVDTATIIFDMTNFSMANMDYTPVKFMIKCFEANYPESLGAVLVHNAPWIFQGIWKIIRGWLDPVVAAKVHFTNNKNELQEFIEPTRIIKELGGDEDWEYQYVEPVPGENDLMKDTETREKLLTEKQKLVKEYEEATLQWINQPEGSKDVLAKRNKLATQLKEDYWRLDPYLRARSLYDRQGILQGIAGPKWYEPAKKPAAAGENGNQNTSIDDLD
;
A
#
# COMPACT_ATOMS: atom_id res chain seq x y z
N MET A 1 4.94 1.23 25.13
CA MET A 1 6.33 1.71 24.86
C MET A 1 6.29 2.53 23.59
N PRO A 2 7.13 3.55 23.36
CA PRO A 2 7.29 4.05 22.00
C PRO A 2 7.82 2.86 21.19
N GLU A 3 6.96 2.28 20.35
CA GLU A 3 7.34 1.13 19.53
C GLU A 3 8.55 1.53 18.71
N GLN A 4 9.68 0.90 19.00
CA GLN A 4 10.90 1.12 18.26
C GLN A 4 10.61 0.82 16.79
N MET A 5 10.82 1.79 15.91
CA MET A 5 10.56 1.63 14.48
C MET A 5 11.24 0.35 13.98
N ALA A 6 10.52 -0.51 13.27
CA ALA A 6 11.12 -1.75 12.79
C ALA A 6 12.28 -1.49 11.81
N PRO A 7 13.31 -2.36 11.73
CA PRO A 7 14.47 -2.16 10.87
C PRO A 7 14.11 -1.93 9.40
N GLY A 8 14.93 -1.15 8.69
CA GLY A 8 14.72 -0.87 7.27
C GLY A 8 13.56 0.09 6.99
N ARG A 9 13.14 0.88 7.99
CA ARG A 9 12.11 1.93 7.91
C ARG A 9 12.70 3.28 8.25
N VAL A 10 11.96 4.35 7.93
CA VAL A 10 12.46 5.73 7.98
C VAL A 10 13.32 6.07 9.20
N GLY A 11 12.89 6.11 10.46
CA GLY A 11 13.80 6.41 11.58
C GLY A 11 14.73 5.28 12.05
N ASN A 12 14.90 4.19 11.30
CA ASN A 12 15.70 3.01 11.70
C ASN A 12 16.39 2.31 10.51
N LEU A 13 17.27 3.05 9.83
CA LEU A 13 18.15 2.54 8.78
C LEU A 13 19.58 2.38 9.31
N THR A 14 20.27 1.31 8.90
CA THR A 14 21.74 1.24 9.03
C THR A 14 22.41 2.16 8.01
N PRO A 15 23.70 2.54 8.18
CA PRO A 15 24.42 3.33 7.19
C PRO A 15 24.40 2.71 5.78
N GLU A 16 24.49 1.39 5.68
CA GLU A 16 24.43 0.66 4.41
C GLU A 16 23.03 0.74 3.78
N GLN A 17 21.98 0.64 4.60
CA GLN A 17 20.59 0.77 4.15
C GLN A 17 20.28 2.19 3.68
N GLU A 18 20.80 3.20 4.38
CA GLU A 18 20.69 4.60 3.98
C GLU A 18 21.40 4.84 2.64
N GLU A 19 22.60 4.29 2.46
CA GLU A 19 23.33 4.31 1.19
C GLU A 19 22.51 3.69 0.05
N LYS A 20 21.86 2.54 0.31
CA LYS A 20 21.01 1.87 -0.69
C LYS A 20 19.77 2.69 -1.05
N LEU A 21 19.17 3.37 -0.09
CA LEU A 21 18.09 4.32 -0.34
C LEU A 21 18.56 5.48 -1.22
N ARG A 22 19.76 6.02 -0.95
CA ARG A 22 20.37 7.08 -1.75
C ARG A 22 20.63 6.64 -3.19
N GLN A 23 21.18 5.45 -3.37
CA GLN A 23 21.41 4.84 -4.69
C GLN A 23 20.10 4.65 -5.46
N LEU A 24 19.03 4.20 -4.80
CA LEU A 24 17.73 4.07 -5.46
C LEU A 24 17.16 5.42 -5.90
N TRP A 25 17.21 6.44 -5.05
CA TRP A 25 16.78 7.79 -5.43
C TRP A 25 17.61 8.36 -6.58
N GLN A 26 18.93 8.17 -6.55
CA GLN A 26 19.82 8.59 -7.64
C GLN A 26 19.45 7.91 -8.95
N ALA A 27 19.28 6.59 -8.96
CA ALA A 27 18.90 5.83 -10.14
C ALA A 27 17.51 6.23 -10.66
N PHE A 28 16.54 6.45 -9.76
CA PHE A 28 15.21 6.93 -10.12
C PHE A 28 15.23 8.34 -10.73
N PHE A 29 16.02 9.27 -10.18
CA PHE A 29 16.14 10.62 -10.73
C PHE A 29 16.91 10.67 -12.07
N GLN A 30 17.89 9.80 -12.27
CA GLN A 30 18.51 9.62 -13.58
C GLN A 30 17.48 9.10 -14.60
N LEU A 31 16.69 8.10 -14.22
CA LEU A 31 15.61 7.57 -15.06
C LEU A 31 14.59 8.65 -15.45
N CYS A 32 14.26 9.53 -14.50
CA CYS A 32 13.31 10.62 -14.67
C CYS A 32 13.91 11.88 -15.34
N GLY A 33 15.18 11.86 -15.77
CA GLY A 33 15.83 13.01 -16.40
C GLY A 33 16.06 14.20 -15.47
N VAL A 34 15.98 13.99 -14.15
CA VAL A 34 16.24 15.00 -13.11
C VAL A 34 17.75 15.15 -12.86
N LEU A 35 18.51 14.07 -13.04
CA LEU A 35 19.97 14.04 -12.98
C LEU A 35 20.55 13.79 -14.37
N ASP A 36 21.53 14.60 -14.78
CA ASP A 36 22.31 14.35 -16.00
C ASP A 36 23.25 13.12 -15.82
N ASP A 37 23.50 12.37 -16.91
CA ASP A 37 24.40 11.20 -16.96
C ASP A 37 25.89 11.50 -16.60
N ASN A 38 26.23 12.73 -16.23
CA ASN A 38 27.61 13.21 -16.09
C ASN A 38 28.38 12.69 -14.85
N GLY A 39 27.82 11.75 -14.09
CA GLY A 39 28.55 11.05 -13.03
C GLY A 39 29.57 10.00 -13.52
N ALA A 40 29.50 9.58 -14.78
CA ALA A 40 30.42 8.57 -15.35
C ALA A 40 31.49 9.16 -16.30
N ALA A 41 31.49 10.47 -16.54
CA ALA A 41 32.30 11.10 -17.58
C ALA A 41 33.74 11.47 -17.16
N SER A 42 34.12 11.30 -15.89
CA SER A 42 35.48 11.66 -15.42
C SER A 42 36.53 10.56 -15.66
N ALA A 43 36.14 9.34 -16.03
CA ALA A 43 37.10 8.24 -16.25
C ALA A 43 37.38 7.95 -17.73
N ASP A 44 36.50 8.36 -18.64
CA ASP A 44 36.60 8.06 -20.09
C ASP A 44 37.29 9.17 -20.91
N ALA A 45 37.56 10.33 -20.32
CA ALA A 45 38.26 11.42 -20.98
C ALA A 45 39.73 11.08 -21.30
N ALA A 46 40.36 10.18 -20.53
CA ALA A 46 41.73 9.72 -20.79
C ALA A 46 41.82 8.63 -21.88
N ALA A 47 40.69 8.02 -22.28
CA ALA A 47 40.65 6.94 -23.27
C ALA A 47 40.22 7.42 -24.68
N ARG A 48 39.62 8.61 -24.79
CA ARG A 48 39.08 9.15 -26.04
C ARG A 48 40.09 9.81 -26.98
N GLU A 49 41.33 10.01 -26.56
CA GLU A 49 42.37 10.63 -27.42
C GLU A 49 43.02 9.64 -28.42
N LYS A 50 42.62 8.37 -28.44
CA LYS A 50 43.23 7.33 -29.32
C LYS A 50 42.29 6.67 -30.33
N ALA A 51 41.06 7.15 -30.50
CA ALA A 51 40.10 6.49 -31.38
C ALA A 51 39.20 7.47 -32.17
N GLU A 52 39.79 8.50 -32.78
CA GLU A 52 39.13 9.29 -33.83
C GLU A 52 39.82 9.06 -35.18
N ALA A 53 39.44 7.98 -35.84
CA ALA A 53 39.56 7.80 -37.29
C ALA A 53 38.66 6.65 -37.74
N ALA A 54 37.36 6.91 -37.90
CA ALA A 54 36.49 6.31 -38.94
C ALA A 54 35.01 6.65 -38.72
N GLU A 55 34.50 7.41 -39.68
CA GLU A 55 33.15 7.37 -40.25
C GLU A 55 31.91 7.81 -39.47
N ALA A 56 31.04 8.42 -40.27
CA ALA A 56 29.89 9.21 -39.94
C ALA A 56 28.59 8.50 -40.35
N ASP A 57 27.51 9.04 -39.79
CA ASP A 57 26.10 8.89 -40.14
C ASP A 57 25.32 7.68 -39.55
N GLY A 58 24.13 8.00 -39.04
CA GLY A 58 23.21 7.10 -38.36
C GLY A 58 22.56 7.72 -37.12
N GLN A 59 21.28 8.10 -37.24
CA GLN A 59 20.40 8.61 -36.18
C GLN A 59 20.55 7.87 -34.84
N LYS A 60 20.97 8.58 -33.79
CA LYS A 60 21.14 8.03 -32.43
C LYS A 60 19.78 7.93 -31.72
N LYS A 61 19.22 6.71 -31.65
CA LYS A 61 18.32 6.33 -30.55
C LYS A 61 19.13 6.31 -29.25
N ARG A 62 18.78 7.17 -28.28
CA ARG A 62 19.33 7.17 -26.93
C ARG A 62 18.94 5.85 -26.24
N ARG A 63 19.86 4.90 -26.18
CA ARG A 63 19.74 3.68 -25.36
C ARG A 63 20.27 4.00 -23.97
N PHE A 64 19.40 3.94 -22.96
CA PHE A 64 19.78 4.01 -21.55
C PHE A 64 20.71 2.84 -21.21
N GLY A 65 21.94 3.15 -20.82
CA GLY A 65 22.98 2.18 -20.47
C GLY A 65 22.99 1.86 -18.98
N VAL A 66 21.89 1.37 -18.42
CA VAL A 66 21.83 0.95 -17.01
C VAL A 66 22.42 -0.46 -16.81
N PHE A 67 22.65 -1.22 -17.89
CA PHE A 67 23.31 -2.52 -17.84
C PHE A 67 24.65 -2.50 -18.56
N LYS A 68 25.73 -2.16 -17.85
CA LYS A 68 27.09 -2.52 -18.27
C LYS A 68 27.88 -3.07 -17.09
N ARG A 69 27.63 -4.35 -16.75
CA ARG A 69 28.51 -5.09 -15.84
C ARG A 69 29.77 -5.52 -16.60
N LYS A 70 30.90 -5.14 -16.04
CA LYS A 70 32.27 -5.48 -16.44
C LYS A 70 32.44 -7.00 -16.47
N GLY A 71 32.69 -7.57 -17.64
CA GLY A 71 33.06 -8.98 -17.77
C GLY A 71 34.51 -9.19 -17.33
N ASN A 72 34.73 -10.14 -16.42
CA ASN A 72 35.52 -11.36 -16.66
C ASN A 72 35.85 -12.02 -15.30
N ASP A 73 35.13 -13.08 -14.93
CA ASP A 73 35.78 -14.34 -14.53
C ASP A 73 34.78 -15.49 -14.43
N LYS A 74 35.25 -16.66 -14.86
CA LYS A 74 34.49 -17.90 -15.02
C LYS A 74 34.14 -18.55 -13.68
N SER A 75 32.96 -19.17 -13.68
CA SER A 75 32.48 -20.28 -12.84
C SER A 75 31.53 -19.92 -11.68
N SER A 76 30.23 -20.12 -11.93
CA SER A 76 29.34 -20.94 -11.09
C SER A 76 27.94 -21.00 -11.71
N SER A 77 27.41 -22.22 -11.74
CA SER A 77 26.01 -22.65 -11.90
C SER A 77 25.01 -21.75 -12.64
N SER A 78 24.61 -22.22 -13.83
CA SER A 78 23.46 -21.77 -14.60
C SER A 78 22.13 -22.25 -13.98
N THR A 79 21.66 -21.57 -12.93
CA THR A 79 20.32 -21.81 -12.36
C THR A 79 19.58 -20.54 -11.88
N ASP A 80 20.25 -19.38 -11.77
CA ASP A 80 19.68 -18.19 -11.13
C ASP A 80 18.90 -17.22 -12.03
N THR A 81 18.82 -17.43 -13.34
CA THR A 81 18.19 -16.44 -14.26
C THR A 81 16.69 -16.61 -14.46
N VAL A 82 16.07 -17.70 -13.99
CA VAL A 82 14.64 -17.99 -14.22
C VAL A 82 13.76 -17.69 -13.00
N GLU A 83 14.32 -17.71 -11.77
CA GLU A 83 13.53 -17.45 -10.55
C GLU A 83 13.11 -15.98 -10.36
N ASP A 84 13.81 -15.03 -10.98
CA ASP A 84 13.75 -13.61 -10.59
C ASP A 84 12.69 -12.77 -11.32
N ASP A 85 11.92 -13.36 -12.24
CA ASP A 85 10.90 -12.64 -13.03
C ASP A 85 9.53 -13.33 -13.09
N LYS A 86 9.10 -13.93 -11.97
CA LYS A 86 7.79 -14.61 -11.82
C LYS A 86 6.60 -13.85 -12.43
N TYR A 87 6.63 -12.53 -12.39
CA TYR A 87 5.54 -11.66 -12.86
C TYR A 87 5.87 -10.85 -14.12
N GLY A 88 6.99 -11.12 -14.79
CA GLY A 88 7.38 -10.39 -16.01
C GLY A 88 7.74 -8.91 -15.79
N GLN A 89 8.16 -8.54 -14.58
CA GLN A 89 8.52 -7.18 -14.20
C GLN A 89 9.70 -6.63 -15.00
N ASN A 90 10.67 -7.46 -15.40
CA ASN A 90 11.78 -6.99 -16.24
C ASN A 90 11.29 -6.59 -17.64
N LYS A 91 10.44 -7.43 -18.25
CA LYS A 91 9.83 -7.11 -19.55
C LYS A 91 8.99 -5.85 -19.45
N HIS A 92 8.12 -5.75 -18.44
CA HIS A 92 7.26 -4.60 -18.25
C HIS A 92 8.06 -3.31 -18.01
N PHE A 93 9.14 -3.38 -17.23
CA PHE A 93 10.05 -2.25 -17.04
C PHE A 93 10.59 -1.72 -18.37
N GLN A 94 11.07 -2.61 -19.26
CA GLN A 94 11.56 -2.21 -20.58
C GLN A 94 10.46 -1.59 -21.45
N GLU A 95 9.23 -2.10 -21.37
CA GLU A 95 8.08 -1.52 -22.07
C GLU A 95 7.74 -0.11 -21.57
N VAL A 96 7.81 0.12 -20.26
CA VAL A 96 7.63 1.46 -19.66
C VAL A 96 8.68 2.43 -20.18
N LEU A 97 9.96 2.05 -20.15
CA LEU A 97 11.03 2.92 -20.66
C LEU A 97 10.94 3.21 -22.16
N ALA A 98 10.32 2.31 -22.92
CA ALA A 98 10.10 2.49 -24.35
C ALA A 98 8.88 3.36 -24.68
N SER A 99 7.89 3.45 -23.77
CA SER A 99 6.57 4.05 -24.05
C SER A 99 6.27 5.33 -23.27
N GLN A 100 6.91 5.55 -22.11
CA GLN A 100 6.64 6.68 -21.23
C GLN A 100 7.82 7.66 -21.22
N SER A 101 7.51 8.96 -21.09
CA SER A 101 8.56 9.97 -20.90
C SER A 101 9.11 9.94 -19.47
N PRO A 102 10.36 10.38 -19.26
CA PRO A 102 10.93 10.52 -17.92
C PRO A 102 10.06 11.35 -16.96
N GLU A 103 9.42 12.41 -17.45
CA GLU A 103 8.52 13.26 -16.67
C GLU A 103 7.26 12.53 -16.25
N SER A 104 6.65 11.73 -17.16
CA SER A 104 5.46 10.94 -16.85
C SER A 104 5.73 9.87 -15.79
N ILE A 105 6.91 9.22 -15.85
CA ILE A 105 7.36 8.28 -14.82
C ILE A 105 7.47 9.02 -13.47
N ARG A 106 8.10 10.19 -13.46
CA ARG A 106 8.24 11.01 -12.25
C ARG A 106 6.88 11.41 -11.65
N GLU A 107 5.96 11.89 -12.47
CA GLU A 107 4.61 12.27 -12.04
C GLU A 107 3.82 11.09 -11.48
N THR A 108 3.99 9.91 -12.09
CA THR A 108 3.35 8.67 -11.62
C THR A 108 3.85 8.26 -10.24
N PHE A 109 5.14 8.45 -9.94
CA PHE A 109 5.66 8.19 -8.59
C PHE A 109 4.99 9.11 -7.57
N TRP A 110 4.92 10.41 -7.86
CA TRP A 110 4.35 11.40 -6.94
C TRP A 110 2.83 11.31 -6.77
N SER A 111 2.11 10.72 -7.73
CA SER A 111 0.71 10.37 -7.56
C SER A 111 0.54 9.16 -6.63
N MET A 112 1.45 8.18 -6.71
CA MET A 112 1.45 6.97 -5.88
C MET A 112 1.80 7.22 -4.40
N VAL A 113 2.60 8.26 -4.09
CA VAL A 113 3.01 8.62 -2.71
C VAL A 113 1.83 8.90 -1.79
N LYS A 114 0.79 9.62 -2.26
CA LYS A 114 -0.38 9.99 -1.44
C LYS A 114 0.02 10.60 -0.08
N HIS A 115 -0.43 10.02 1.03
CA HIS A 115 -0.10 10.39 2.41
C HIS A 115 1.12 9.64 2.99
N ASP A 116 1.76 8.76 2.21
CA ASP A 116 2.96 8.06 2.65
C ASP A 116 4.17 9.02 2.67
N HIS A 117 5.16 8.69 3.51
CA HIS A 117 6.47 9.32 3.39
C HIS A 117 7.14 8.83 2.09
N PRO A 118 7.71 9.69 1.23
CA PRO A 118 8.30 9.26 -0.05
C PRO A 118 9.39 8.19 0.12
N ASP A 119 10.29 8.36 1.09
CA ASP A 119 11.28 7.32 1.43
C ASP A 119 10.65 6.02 1.96
N ALA A 120 9.55 6.08 2.73
CA ALA A 120 8.90 4.86 3.20
C ALA A 120 8.34 4.04 2.04
N LEU A 121 7.81 4.71 0.99
CA LEU A 121 7.38 4.06 -0.23
C LEU A 121 8.56 3.38 -0.94
N ALA A 122 9.67 4.11 -1.17
CA ALA A 122 10.86 3.56 -1.81
C ALA A 122 11.48 2.39 -1.02
N LEU A 123 11.51 2.48 0.31
CA LEU A 123 12.05 1.45 1.20
C LEU A 123 11.27 0.13 1.12
N ARG A 124 9.97 0.15 0.81
CA ARG A 124 9.20 -1.10 0.58
C ARG A 124 9.82 -1.93 -0.54
N PHE A 125 10.21 -1.29 -1.63
CA PHE A 125 10.81 -1.95 -2.79
C PHE A 125 12.23 -2.46 -2.49
N LEU A 126 13.03 -1.67 -1.76
CA LEU A 126 14.36 -2.11 -1.32
C LEU A 126 14.28 -3.33 -0.42
N ARG A 127 13.41 -3.34 0.59
CA ARG A 127 13.23 -4.49 1.47
C ARG A 127 12.74 -5.72 0.69
N ALA A 128 11.75 -5.55 -0.19
CA ALA A 128 11.21 -6.63 -1.03
C ALA A 128 12.24 -7.23 -2.01
N ARG A 129 13.30 -6.49 -2.34
CA ARG A 129 14.39 -6.94 -3.21
C ARG A 129 15.72 -7.09 -2.47
N LYS A 130 15.67 -7.32 -1.15
CA LYS A 130 16.84 -7.62 -0.31
C LYS A 130 17.96 -6.57 -0.46
N TRP A 131 17.57 -5.31 -0.60
CA TRP A 131 18.44 -4.16 -0.81
C TRP A 131 19.25 -4.17 -2.12
N ASP A 132 18.81 -4.95 -3.12
CA ASP A 132 19.27 -4.85 -4.50
C ASP A 132 18.58 -3.65 -5.17
N VAL A 133 19.38 -2.62 -5.50
CA VAL A 133 18.89 -1.33 -6.01
C VAL A 133 18.27 -1.48 -7.40
N ASP A 134 18.91 -2.25 -8.28
CA ASP A 134 18.46 -2.40 -9.67
C ASP A 134 17.13 -3.16 -9.70
N LYS A 135 17.03 -4.26 -8.95
CA LYS A 135 15.79 -5.03 -8.83
C LYS A 135 14.68 -4.23 -8.16
N ALA A 136 15.01 -3.42 -7.15
CA ALA A 136 14.04 -2.54 -6.49
C ALA A 136 13.50 -1.48 -7.46
N LEU A 137 14.37 -0.88 -8.29
CA LEU A 137 13.96 0.09 -9.31
C LEU A 137 13.05 -0.55 -10.37
N VAL A 138 13.40 -1.73 -10.86
CA VAL A 138 12.58 -2.51 -11.80
C VAL A 138 11.19 -2.77 -11.20
N MET A 139 11.12 -3.24 -9.95
CA MET A 139 9.85 -3.51 -9.27
C MET A 139 9.02 -2.23 -9.07
N LEU A 140 9.66 -1.13 -8.65
CA LEU A 140 9.01 0.17 -8.44
C LEU A 140 8.34 0.69 -9.71
N VAL A 141 9.09 0.79 -10.81
CA VAL A 141 8.59 1.34 -12.07
C VAL A 141 7.54 0.42 -12.70
N SER A 142 7.72 -0.90 -12.62
CA SER A 142 6.70 -1.85 -13.08
C SER A 142 5.41 -1.76 -12.26
N THR A 143 5.51 -1.55 -10.95
CA THR A 143 4.35 -1.33 -10.08
C THR A 143 3.63 -0.02 -10.42
N MET A 144 4.39 1.05 -10.66
CA MET A 144 3.84 2.35 -11.05
C MET A 144 3.04 2.24 -12.35
N SER A 145 3.56 1.53 -13.35
CA SER A 145 2.86 1.31 -14.61
C SER A 145 1.62 0.44 -14.45
N TRP A 146 1.69 -0.69 -13.73
CA TRP A 146 0.51 -1.50 -13.42
C TRP A 146 -0.58 -0.68 -12.72
N ARG A 147 -0.17 0.16 -11.76
CA ARG A 147 -1.07 1.02 -11.01
C ARG A 147 -1.77 2.05 -11.90
N HIS A 148 -1.00 2.72 -12.74
CA HIS A 148 -1.47 3.85 -13.54
C HIS A 148 -2.21 3.39 -14.81
N THR A 149 -1.64 2.43 -15.53
CA THR A 149 -2.08 2.01 -16.87
C THR A 149 -3.04 0.82 -16.80
N ASP A 150 -2.65 -0.25 -16.10
CA ASP A 150 -3.38 -1.52 -16.15
C ASP A 150 -4.63 -1.47 -15.25
N MET A 151 -4.45 -1.19 -13.96
CA MET A 151 -5.54 -1.16 -12.98
C MET A 151 -6.21 0.20 -12.83
N LYS A 152 -5.56 1.28 -13.26
CA LYS A 152 -6.06 2.66 -13.13
C LYS A 152 -6.53 2.95 -11.69
N VAL A 153 -5.68 2.61 -10.73
CA VAL A 153 -6.03 2.61 -9.30
C VAL A 153 -6.52 3.99 -8.87
N ASP A 154 -5.78 5.03 -9.26
CA ASP A 154 -6.02 6.39 -8.79
C ASP A 154 -7.01 7.15 -9.68
N SER A 155 -6.94 6.95 -11.00
CA SER A 155 -7.79 7.66 -11.98
C SER A 155 -9.17 7.06 -12.18
N ASP A 156 -9.39 5.82 -11.73
CA ASP A 156 -10.66 5.12 -11.90
C ASP A 156 -11.13 4.47 -10.60
N ILE A 157 -10.43 3.45 -10.07
CA ILE A 157 -10.93 2.67 -8.90
C ILE A 157 -11.19 3.59 -7.69
N MET A 158 -10.23 4.43 -7.33
CA MET A 158 -10.34 5.33 -6.17
C MET A 158 -11.09 6.62 -6.49
N ALA A 159 -10.98 7.14 -7.72
CA ALA A 159 -11.72 8.32 -8.15
C ALA A 159 -13.23 8.06 -8.20
N ASN A 160 -13.66 6.90 -8.69
CA ASN A 160 -15.07 6.53 -8.79
C ASN A 160 -15.59 5.85 -7.52
N GLY A 161 -14.78 4.99 -6.89
CA GLY A 161 -15.10 4.31 -5.64
C GLY A 161 -16.49 3.67 -5.60
N GLU A 162 -17.13 3.73 -4.43
CA GLU A 162 -18.45 3.14 -4.23
C GLU A 162 -19.56 3.92 -4.95
N GLY A 163 -19.48 5.26 -4.96
CA GLY A 163 -20.48 6.10 -5.62
C GLY A 163 -20.54 5.87 -7.13
N GLY A 164 -19.39 5.76 -7.80
CA GLY A 164 -19.32 5.43 -9.22
C GLY A 164 -19.75 3.99 -9.51
N ALA A 165 -19.44 3.03 -8.64
CA ALA A 165 -19.96 1.67 -8.75
C ALA A 165 -21.49 1.63 -8.64
N LEU A 166 -22.08 2.41 -7.73
CA LEU A 166 -23.54 2.54 -7.58
C LEU A 166 -24.19 3.14 -8.84
N VAL A 167 -23.63 4.23 -9.38
CA VAL A 167 -24.11 4.84 -10.63
C VAL A 167 -24.05 3.82 -11.77
N ASN A 168 -22.93 3.11 -11.92
CA ASN A 168 -22.79 2.07 -12.93
C ASN A 168 -23.82 0.95 -12.75
N ALA A 169 -24.08 0.51 -11.51
CA ALA A 169 -25.09 -0.52 -11.24
C ALA A 169 -26.52 -0.09 -11.62
N GLN A 170 -26.85 1.19 -11.41
CA GLN A 170 -28.21 1.72 -11.62
C GLN A 170 -28.44 2.16 -13.07
N GLU A 171 -27.47 2.87 -13.65
CA GLU A 171 -27.61 3.61 -14.91
C GLU A 171 -26.70 3.08 -16.02
N GLY A 172 -25.69 2.27 -15.67
CA GLY A 172 -24.75 1.71 -16.63
C GLY A 172 -25.39 0.70 -17.58
N THR A 173 -24.63 0.33 -18.61
CA THR A 173 -25.03 -0.69 -19.59
C THR A 173 -23.89 -1.69 -19.83
N GLY A 174 -24.21 -2.93 -20.22
CA GLY A 174 -23.21 -3.95 -20.54
C GLY A 174 -22.27 -4.24 -19.37
N ASP A 175 -20.97 -4.32 -19.66
CA ASP A 175 -19.94 -4.66 -18.67
C ASP A 175 -19.88 -3.67 -17.51
N ALA A 176 -20.04 -2.37 -17.77
CA ALA A 176 -20.05 -1.35 -16.72
C ALA A 176 -21.16 -1.61 -15.68
N LYS A 177 -22.36 -1.97 -16.16
CA LYS A 177 -23.48 -2.32 -15.26
C LYS A 177 -23.15 -3.54 -14.42
N LYS A 178 -22.69 -4.62 -15.07
CA LYS A 178 -22.38 -5.88 -14.38
C LYS A 178 -21.26 -5.70 -13.35
N VAL A 179 -20.19 -4.98 -13.70
CA VAL A 179 -19.09 -4.67 -12.77
C VAL A 179 -19.58 -3.86 -11.59
N GLY A 180 -20.41 -2.82 -11.82
CA GLY A 180 -21.01 -2.00 -10.77
C GLY A 180 -21.92 -2.80 -9.83
N GLU A 181 -22.83 -3.62 -10.38
CA GLU A 181 -23.71 -4.51 -9.61
C GLU A 181 -22.90 -5.48 -8.74
N ASP A 182 -21.90 -6.14 -9.32
CA ASP A 182 -21.04 -7.10 -8.64
C ASP A 182 -20.19 -6.43 -7.55
N PHE A 183 -19.69 -5.22 -7.80
CA PHE A 183 -18.88 -4.47 -6.83
C PHE A 183 -19.72 -4.06 -5.63
N MET A 184 -20.92 -3.50 -5.88
CA MET A 184 -21.85 -3.09 -4.83
C MET A 184 -22.41 -4.30 -4.06
N ALA A 185 -22.63 -5.45 -4.71
CA ALA A 185 -23.06 -6.66 -4.02
C ALA A 185 -22.02 -7.12 -2.99
N GLN A 186 -20.73 -7.10 -3.36
CA GLN A 186 -19.62 -7.47 -2.46
C GLN A 186 -19.53 -6.56 -1.23
N LEU A 187 -19.69 -5.25 -1.42
CA LEU A 187 -19.74 -4.27 -0.33
C LEU A 187 -20.96 -4.52 0.56
N ARG A 188 -22.16 -4.55 0.00
CA ARG A 188 -23.42 -4.67 0.76
C ARG A 188 -23.48 -5.93 1.62
N MET A 189 -22.97 -7.06 1.12
CA MET A 189 -22.92 -8.30 1.89
C MET A 189 -21.78 -8.35 2.93
N GLY A 190 -20.89 -7.36 2.92
CA GLY A 190 -19.68 -7.35 3.75
C GLY A 190 -18.79 -8.55 3.44
N LYS A 191 -18.56 -8.83 2.14
CA LYS A 191 -17.71 -9.95 1.71
C LYS A 191 -16.30 -9.83 2.28
N SER A 192 -15.82 -8.58 2.33
CA SER A 192 -14.64 -8.20 3.09
C SER A 192 -14.80 -6.79 3.63
N PHE A 193 -14.21 -6.48 4.78
CA PHE A 193 -14.32 -5.17 5.41
C PHE A 193 -13.13 -4.88 6.33
N LEU A 194 -12.94 -3.61 6.67
CA LEU A 194 -11.96 -3.14 7.64
C LEU A 194 -12.66 -2.87 8.97
N HIS A 195 -12.12 -3.39 10.06
CA HIS A 195 -12.57 -3.01 11.40
C HIS A 195 -11.49 -3.28 12.43
N GLY A 196 -11.07 -2.22 13.11
CA GLY A 196 -10.14 -2.34 14.22
C GLY A 196 -8.67 -2.52 13.81
N GLU A 197 -7.87 -2.89 14.80
CA GLU A 197 -6.41 -2.96 14.72
C GLU A 197 -5.89 -4.15 15.52
N ASP A 198 -4.82 -4.77 15.02
CA ASP A 198 -4.06 -5.76 15.77
C ASP A 198 -3.21 -5.10 16.87
N LYS A 199 -2.52 -5.91 17.67
CA LYS A 199 -1.66 -5.46 18.77
C LYS A 199 -0.46 -4.63 18.32
N GLN A 200 -0.13 -4.63 17.03
CA GLN A 200 0.93 -3.83 16.42
C GLN A 200 0.36 -2.58 15.72
N GLY A 201 -0.92 -2.24 15.96
CA GLY A 201 -1.60 -1.09 15.37
C GLY A 201 -1.92 -1.25 13.88
N ARG A 202 -1.84 -2.47 13.33
CA ARG A 202 -2.12 -2.70 11.91
C ARG A 202 -3.62 -2.78 11.70
N PRO A 203 -4.19 -2.06 10.71
CA PRO A 203 -5.62 -2.18 10.40
C PRO A 203 -5.95 -3.61 10.01
N LEU A 204 -7.08 -4.11 10.50
CA LEU A 204 -7.58 -5.44 10.20
C LEU A 204 -8.48 -5.42 8.98
N CYS A 205 -8.23 -6.30 8.02
CA CYS A 205 -9.13 -6.58 6.89
C CYS A 205 -9.68 -8.00 7.03
N VAL A 206 -10.97 -8.12 7.33
CA VAL A 206 -11.68 -9.40 7.45
C VAL A 206 -12.23 -9.78 6.08
N VAL A 207 -12.02 -11.02 5.66
CA VAL A 207 -12.54 -11.63 4.43
C VAL A 207 -13.42 -12.81 4.83
N ARG A 208 -14.73 -12.72 4.60
CA ARG A 208 -15.71 -13.78 4.90
C ARG A 208 -15.76 -14.77 3.74
N VAL A 209 -14.96 -15.83 3.80
CA VAL A 209 -14.78 -16.75 2.66
C VAL A 209 -16.09 -17.48 2.31
N ARG A 210 -16.95 -17.75 3.29
CA ARG A 210 -18.28 -18.36 3.08
C ARG A 210 -19.21 -17.57 2.14
N LEU A 211 -18.96 -16.28 1.93
CA LEU A 211 -19.73 -15.40 1.05
C LEU A 211 -19.20 -15.37 -0.39
N HIS A 212 -18.11 -16.06 -0.68
CA HIS A 212 -17.61 -16.20 -2.04
C HIS A 212 -18.18 -17.46 -2.69
N ARG A 213 -18.66 -17.37 -3.93
CA ARG A 213 -18.85 -18.52 -4.82
C ARG A 213 -18.33 -18.19 -6.21
N GLN A 214 -17.67 -19.17 -6.82
CA GLN A 214 -17.07 -19.01 -8.14
C GLN A 214 -18.14 -18.66 -9.17
N GLY A 215 -17.89 -17.61 -9.95
CA GLY A 215 -18.76 -17.16 -11.05
C GLY A 215 -19.94 -16.25 -10.65
N GLU A 216 -20.17 -15.97 -9.36
CA GLU A 216 -21.21 -15.02 -8.96
C GLU A 216 -20.85 -13.57 -9.32
N GLN A 217 -19.57 -13.21 -9.18
CA GLN A 217 -19.03 -11.93 -9.60
C GLN A 217 -18.03 -12.14 -10.73
N CYS A 218 -18.00 -11.22 -11.70
CA CYS A 218 -17.00 -11.25 -12.77
C CYS A 218 -15.59 -10.97 -12.23
N GLU A 219 -14.58 -11.48 -12.94
CA GLU A 219 -13.17 -11.36 -12.54
C GLU A 219 -12.74 -9.91 -12.37
N GLU A 220 -13.09 -9.04 -13.32
CA GLU A 220 -12.78 -7.60 -13.23
C GLU A 220 -13.35 -6.97 -11.95
N SER A 221 -14.59 -7.30 -11.57
CA SER A 221 -15.19 -6.77 -10.34
C SER A 221 -14.49 -7.28 -9.08
N LEU A 222 -14.08 -8.56 -9.06
CA LEU A 222 -13.30 -9.15 -7.95
C LEU A 222 -11.94 -8.48 -7.80
N GLU A 223 -11.23 -8.23 -8.92
CA GLU A 223 -9.92 -7.59 -8.93
C GLU A 223 -10.02 -6.12 -8.48
N ARG A 224 -10.97 -5.36 -9.04
CA ARG A 224 -11.21 -3.96 -8.67
C ARG A 224 -11.61 -3.82 -7.21
N TYR A 225 -12.48 -4.70 -6.71
CA TYR A 225 -12.89 -4.73 -5.30
C TYR A 225 -11.71 -5.02 -4.37
N THR A 226 -10.86 -5.98 -4.74
CA THR A 226 -9.65 -6.32 -3.99
C THR A 226 -8.70 -5.12 -3.91
N VAL A 227 -8.42 -4.46 -5.04
CA VAL A 227 -7.54 -3.28 -5.07
C VAL A 227 -8.14 -2.11 -4.30
N TYR A 228 -9.46 -1.89 -4.43
CA TYR A 228 -10.19 -0.88 -3.66
C TYR A 228 -10.01 -1.08 -2.14
N LEU A 229 -10.12 -2.31 -1.65
CA LEU A 229 -9.91 -2.62 -0.24
C LEU A 229 -8.47 -2.45 0.22
N ILE A 230 -7.49 -2.85 -0.61
CA ILE A 230 -6.07 -2.63 -0.30
C ILE A 230 -5.80 -1.12 -0.15
N GLU A 231 -6.30 -0.31 -1.08
CA GLU A 231 -6.13 1.14 -1.04
C GLU A 231 -6.86 1.77 0.13
N THR A 232 -8.07 1.31 0.43
CA THR A 232 -8.83 1.79 1.59
C THR A 232 -8.11 1.42 2.90
N ALA A 233 -7.50 0.23 2.99
CA ALA A 233 -6.67 -0.16 4.13
C ALA A 233 -5.42 0.73 4.26
N ARG A 234 -4.78 1.10 3.14
CA ARG A 234 -3.65 2.04 3.14
C ARG A 234 -4.02 3.41 3.72
N MET A 235 -5.25 3.88 3.50
CA MET A 235 -5.77 5.13 4.08
C MET A 235 -5.90 5.06 5.62
N MET A 236 -6.01 3.85 6.19
CA MET A 236 -6.08 3.64 7.64
C MET A 236 -4.71 3.61 8.32
N LEU A 237 -3.62 3.41 7.57
CA LEU A 237 -2.27 3.29 8.13
C LEU A 237 -1.78 4.57 8.79
N ARG A 238 -1.15 4.45 9.96
CA ARG A 238 -0.51 5.56 10.67
C ARG A 238 0.92 5.22 11.03
N PRO A 239 1.92 6.08 10.69
CA PRO A 239 3.29 5.86 11.11
C PRO A 239 3.39 5.62 12.63
N PRO A 240 4.25 4.69 13.08
CA PRO A 240 5.24 3.95 12.30
C PRO A 240 4.70 2.71 11.57
N VAL A 241 3.40 2.41 11.68
CA VAL A 241 2.77 1.24 11.07
C VAL A 241 2.56 1.44 9.56
N ASP A 242 3.13 0.52 8.77
CA ASP A 242 3.11 0.55 7.31
C ASP A 242 2.52 -0.72 6.67
N THR A 243 1.91 -1.59 7.47
CA THR A 243 1.35 -2.89 7.04
C THR A 243 -0.05 -3.12 7.59
N ALA A 244 -0.81 -3.99 6.93
CA ALA A 244 -2.14 -4.43 7.37
C ALA A 244 -2.12 -5.92 7.77
N THR A 245 -3.12 -6.33 8.54
CA THR A 245 -3.38 -7.74 8.88
C THR A 245 -4.67 -8.20 8.19
N ILE A 246 -4.60 -9.33 7.48
CA ILE A 246 -5.77 -9.91 6.79
C ILE A 246 -6.27 -11.11 7.59
N ILE A 247 -7.56 -11.19 7.85
CA ILE A 247 -8.22 -12.33 8.48
C ILE A 247 -9.08 -13.02 7.42
N PHE A 248 -8.68 -14.21 6.97
CA PHE A 248 -9.57 -15.08 6.20
C PHE A 248 -10.43 -15.87 7.17
N ASP A 249 -11.68 -15.45 7.35
CA ASP A 249 -12.66 -16.16 8.14
C ASP A 249 -13.23 -17.33 7.32
N MET A 250 -12.79 -18.54 7.70
CA MET A 250 -13.16 -19.80 7.08
C MET A 250 -14.36 -20.46 7.76
N THR A 251 -15.01 -19.79 8.72
CA THR A 251 -16.22 -20.29 9.36
C THR A 251 -17.28 -20.59 8.29
N ASN A 252 -17.82 -21.81 8.31
CA ASN A 252 -18.77 -22.33 7.31
C ASN A 252 -18.20 -22.43 5.88
N PHE A 253 -16.88 -22.52 5.71
CA PHE A 253 -16.26 -22.79 4.42
C PHE A 253 -16.66 -24.17 3.87
N SER A 254 -16.92 -24.21 2.57
CA SER A 254 -17.11 -25.43 1.77
C SER A 254 -16.32 -25.34 0.47
N MET A 255 -16.18 -26.47 -0.24
CA MET A 255 -15.50 -26.47 -1.55
C MET A 255 -16.18 -25.57 -2.59
N ALA A 256 -17.48 -25.26 -2.45
CA ALA A 256 -18.18 -24.32 -3.32
C ALA A 256 -17.68 -22.87 -3.16
N ASN A 257 -16.98 -22.58 -2.06
CA ASN A 257 -16.39 -21.26 -1.80
C ASN A 257 -14.96 -21.13 -2.32
N MET A 258 -14.33 -22.22 -2.75
CA MET A 258 -12.94 -22.19 -3.20
C MET A 258 -12.86 -21.71 -4.66
N ASP A 259 -12.23 -20.57 -4.86
CA ASP A 259 -11.85 -20.07 -6.18
C ASP A 259 -10.37 -19.66 -6.18
N TYR A 260 -9.60 -20.22 -7.10
CA TYR A 260 -8.17 -19.94 -7.20
C TYR A 260 -7.86 -18.64 -7.95
N THR A 261 -8.78 -18.11 -8.75
CA THR A 261 -8.57 -16.88 -9.51
C THR A 261 -8.34 -15.67 -8.59
N PRO A 262 -9.26 -15.31 -7.67
CA PRO A 262 -9.03 -14.19 -6.76
C PRO A 262 -7.86 -14.46 -5.80
N VAL A 263 -7.59 -15.71 -5.43
CA VAL A 263 -6.42 -16.06 -4.61
C VAL A 263 -5.12 -15.73 -5.34
N LYS A 264 -4.98 -16.14 -6.60
CA LYS A 264 -3.79 -15.83 -7.40
C LYS A 264 -3.63 -14.32 -7.62
N PHE A 265 -4.73 -13.60 -7.83
CA PHE A 265 -4.70 -12.15 -7.93
C PHE A 265 -4.21 -11.49 -6.64
N MET A 266 -4.75 -11.88 -5.47
CA MET A 266 -4.29 -11.38 -4.17
C MET A 266 -2.79 -11.66 -3.94
N ILE A 267 -2.32 -12.86 -4.30
CA ILE A 267 -0.89 -13.20 -4.22
C ILE A 267 -0.07 -12.26 -5.11
N LYS A 268 -0.47 -12.07 -6.37
CA LYS A 268 0.20 -11.13 -7.29
C LYS A 268 0.21 -9.71 -6.73
N CYS A 269 -0.90 -9.25 -6.14
CA CYS A 269 -0.95 -7.94 -5.48
C CYS A 269 0.14 -7.82 -4.42
N PHE A 270 0.24 -8.74 -3.45
CA PHE A 270 1.19 -8.59 -2.34
C PHE A 270 2.65 -8.91 -2.69
N GLU A 271 2.92 -9.71 -3.72
CA GLU A 271 4.28 -10.05 -4.14
C GLU A 271 4.87 -9.13 -5.20
N ALA A 272 4.03 -8.54 -6.06
CA ALA A 272 4.46 -7.75 -7.21
C ALA A 272 4.15 -6.25 -7.10
N ASN A 273 2.97 -5.90 -6.58
CA ASN A 273 2.41 -4.54 -6.75
C ASN A 273 2.22 -3.77 -5.42
N TYR A 274 2.17 -4.47 -4.30
CA TYR A 274 2.06 -3.93 -2.94
C TYR A 274 3.11 -4.58 -2.03
N PRO A 275 4.40 -4.53 -2.40
CA PRO A 275 5.46 -5.13 -1.59
C PRO A 275 5.43 -4.58 -0.17
N GLU A 276 5.78 -5.44 0.79
CA GLU A 276 5.96 -5.04 2.18
C GLU A 276 4.71 -4.35 2.78
N SER A 277 3.52 -4.61 2.25
CA SER A 277 2.25 -4.06 2.76
C SER A 277 1.47 -5.03 3.66
N LEU A 278 1.85 -6.31 3.64
CA LEU A 278 1.25 -7.36 4.46
C LEU A 278 2.09 -7.60 5.71
N GLY A 279 1.45 -7.50 6.88
CA GLY A 279 2.07 -7.73 8.19
C GLY A 279 1.80 -9.13 8.74
N ALA A 280 0.55 -9.59 8.65
CA ALA A 280 0.12 -10.94 9.03
C ALA A 280 -1.11 -11.37 8.20
N VAL A 281 -1.26 -12.68 8.00
CA VAL A 281 -2.46 -13.30 7.43
C VAL A 281 -2.95 -14.35 8.41
N LEU A 282 -4.14 -14.16 8.97
CA LEU A 282 -4.77 -15.08 9.90
C LEU A 282 -5.80 -15.89 9.12
N VAL A 283 -5.53 -17.18 8.89
CA VAL A 283 -6.52 -18.11 8.36
C VAL A 283 -7.27 -18.69 9.55
N HIS A 284 -8.47 -18.15 9.82
CA HIS A 284 -9.24 -18.42 11.02
C HIS A 284 -10.34 -19.46 10.77
N ASN A 285 -10.48 -20.44 11.66
CA ASN A 285 -11.48 -21.52 11.61
C ASN A 285 -11.43 -22.37 10.33
N ALA A 286 -10.22 -22.62 9.79
CA ALA A 286 -10.06 -23.44 8.59
C ALA A 286 -10.48 -24.90 8.84
N PRO A 287 -11.42 -25.47 8.06
CA PRO A 287 -11.77 -26.88 8.20
C PRO A 287 -10.61 -27.77 7.75
N TRP A 288 -10.56 -29.01 8.25
CA TRP A 288 -9.46 -29.95 8.00
C TRP A 288 -9.13 -30.15 6.50
N ILE A 289 -10.16 -30.10 5.64
CA ILE A 289 -10.00 -30.21 4.17
C ILE A 289 -9.11 -29.09 3.59
N PHE A 290 -9.09 -27.92 4.22
CA PHE A 290 -8.29 -26.78 3.78
C PHE A 290 -6.79 -27.04 3.88
N GLN A 291 -6.34 -28.03 4.67
CA GLN A 291 -4.92 -28.41 4.69
C GLN A 291 -4.40 -28.87 3.32
N GLY A 292 -5.24 -29.54 2.52
CA GLY A 292 -4.88 -29.90 1.14
C GLY A 292 -4.77 -28.68 0.23
N ILE A 293 -5.73 -27.76 0.35
CA ILE A 293 -5.77 -26.49 -0.41
C ILE A 293 -4.57 -25.61 -0.05
N TRP A 294 -4.25 -25.50 1.24
CA TRP A 294 -3.11 -24.73 1.71
C TRP A 294 -1.78 -25.23 1.15
N LYS A 295 -1.59 -26.56 1.02
CA LYS A 295 -0.38 -27.10 0.38
C LYS A 295 -0.22 -26.61 -1.06
N ILE A 296 -1.32 -26.46 -1.80
CA ILE A 296 -1.32 -25.93 -3.16
C ILE A 296 -0.99 -24.43 -3.13
N ILE A 297 -1.72 -23.64 -2.34
CA ILE A 297 -1.54 -22.18 -2.23
C ILE A 297 -0.13 -21.84 -1.77
N ARG A 298 0.40 -22.55 -0.77
CA ARG A 298 1.76 -22.36 -0.25
C ARG A 298 2.82 -22.58 -1.33
N GLY A 299 2.58 -23.47 -2.30
CA GLY A 299 3.47 -23.66 -3.45
C GLY A 299 3.50 -22.48 -4.42
N TRP A 300 2.51 -21.58 -4.34
CA TRP A 300 2.46 -20.35 -5.14
C TRP A 300 3.04 -19.14 -4.42
N LEU A 301 3.18 -19.19 -3.10
CA LEU A 301 3.66 -18.07 -2.30
C LEU A 301 5.18 -18.02 -2.27
N ASP A 302 5.74 -16.82 -2.36
CA ASP A 302 7.12 -16.61 -1.99
C ASP A 302 7.33 -16.89 -0.48
N PRO A 303 8.54 -17.30 -0.05
CA PRO A 303 8.79 -17.68 1.34
C PRO A 303 8.49 -16.57 2.38
N VAL A 304 8.65 -15.29 2.01
CA VAL A 304 8.41 -14.15 2.91
C VAL A 304 6.91 -13.97 3.15
N VAL A 305 6.07 -14.06 2.10
CA VAL A 305 4.61 -14.00 2.28
C VAL A 305 4.10 -15.27 2.97
N ALA A 306 4.58 -16.45 2.61
CA ALA A 306 4.19 -17.71 3.26
C ALA A 306 4.49 -17.71 4.77
N ALA A 307 5.59 -17.08 5.19
CA ALA A 307 5.97 -16.98 6.61
C ALA A 307 5.04 -16.06 7.43
N LYS A 308 4.24 -15.21 6.77
CA LYS A 308 3.27 -14.31 7.42
C LYS A 308 1.89 -14.98 7.64
N VAL A 309 1.71 -16.22 7.16
CA VAL A 309 0.44 -16.95 7.28
C VAL A 309 0.40 -17.73 8.59
N HIS A 310 -0.60 -17.46 9.40
CA HIS A 310 -0.87 -18.08 10.68
C HIS A 310 -2.26 -18.73 10.66
N PHE A 311 -2.38 -19.93 11.20
CA PHE A 311 -3.66 -20.62 11.35
C PHE A 311 -4.17 -20.43 12.76
N THR A 312 -5.44 -20.06 12.89
CA THR A 312 -6.11 -19.89 14.19
C THR A 312 -7.47 -20.58 14.18
N ASN A 313 -7.94 -21.10 15.31
CA ASN A 313 -9.18 -21.91 15.39
C ASN A 313 -10.11 -21.49 16.54
N ASN A 314 -9.70 -20.51 17.34
CA ASN A 314 -10.47 -20.03 18.48
C ASN A 314 -9.99 -18.63 18.91
N LYS A 315 -10.74 -18.00 19.82
CA LYS A 315 -10.40 -16.70 20.40
C LYS A 315 -9.01 -16.68 21.04
N ASN A 316 -8.57 -17.76 21.68
CA ASN A 316 -7.28 -17.77 22.37
C ASN A 316 -6.09 -17.69 21.40
N GLU A 317 -6.24 -18.23 20.20
CA GLU A 317 -5.22 -18.12 19.15
C GLU A 317 -5.29 -16.76 18.44
N LEU A 318 -6.51 -16.23 18.19
CA LEU A 318 -6.65 -14.86 17.66
C LEU A 318 -6.10 -13.79 18.62
N GLN A 319 -6.23 -13.99 19.93
CA GLN A 319 -5.77 -13.01 20.91
C GLN A 319 -4.23 -12.90 21.00
N GLU A 320 -3.48 -13.80 20.36
CA GLU A 320 -2.04 -13.64 20.19
C GLU A 320 -1.72 -12.44 19.30
N PHE A 321 -2.63 -12.11 18.37
CA PHE A 321 -2.47 -11.04 17.39
C PHE A 321 -3.32 -9.81 17.70
N ILE A 322 -4.54 -10.00 18.21
CA ILE A 322 -5.54 -8.93 18.40
C ILE A 322 -5.86 -8.81 19.89
N GLU A 323 -6.10 -7.60 20.40
CA GLU A 323 -6.55 -7.46 21.79
C GLU A 323 -7.91 -8.17 21.98
N PRO A 324 -8.11 -8.96 23.06
CA PRO A 324 -9.35 -9.74 23.24
C PRO A 324 -10.64 -8.93 23.11
N THR A 325 -10.62 -7.69 23.61
CA THR A 325 -11.75 -6.75 23.59
C THR A 325 -11.99 -6.08 22.23
N ARG A 326 -11.13 -6.35 21.24
CA ARG A 326 -11.18 -5.87 19.85
C ARG A 326 -11.42 -7.00 18.84
N ILE A 327 -11.68 -8.21 19.32
CA ILE A 327 -12.10 -9.32 18.48
C ILE A 327 -13.62 -9.28 18.43
N ILE A 328 -14.19 -9.10 17.24
CA ILE A 328 -15.64 -9.07 17.04
C ILE A 328 -16.29 -10.41 17.40
N LYS A 329 -17.54 -10.37 17.88
CA LYS A 329 -18.33 -11.56 18.21
C LYS A 329 -18.43 -12.56 17.05
N GLU A 330 -18.48 -12.07 15.82
CA GLU A 330 -18.50 -12.91 14.62
C GLU A 330 -17.27 -13.83 14.51
N LEU A 331 -16.10 -13.41 15.03
CA LEU A 331 -14.86 -14.18 15.11
C LEU A 331 -14.68 -14.86 16.47
N GLY A 332 -15.75 -14.94 17.28
CA GLY A 332 -15.74 -15.57 18.60
C GLY A 332 -15.17 -14.71 19.74
N GLY A 333 -14.99 -13.40 19.53
CA GLY A 333 -14.51 -12.46 20.53
C GLY A 333 -15.60 -11.77 21.35
N ASP A 334 -15.22 -10.71 22.07
CA ASP A 334 -16.11 -9.99 23.00
C ASP A 334 -16.67 -8.68 22.43
N GLU A 335 -16.10 -8.15 21.35
CA GLU A 335 -16.52 -6.88 20.79
C GLU A 335 -17.89 -7.01 20.11
N ASP A 336 -18.86 -6.27 20.64
CA ASP A 336 -20.23 -6.21 20.12
C ASP A 336 -20.32 -5.24 18.94
N TRP A 337 -19.78 -5.68 17.80
CA TRP A 337 -19.80 -4.94 16.56
C TRP A 337 -20.21 -5.86 15.41
N GLU A 338 -21.03 -5.32 14.50
CA GLU A 338 -21.46 -6.02 13.30
C GLU A 338 -21.26 -5.12 12.08
N TYR A 339 -20.82 -5.73 10.98
CA TYR A 339 -20.69 -5.01 9.72
C TYR A 339 -22.04 -4.51 9.22
N GLN A 340 -22.13 -3.20 8.98
CA GLN A 340 -23.29 -2.57 8.35
C GLN A 340 -22.82 -1.71 7.19
N TYR A 341 -23.38 -1.97 6.01
CA TYR A 341 -23.12 -1.14 4.84
C TYR A 341 -24.03 0.08 4.85
N VAL A 342 -23.43 1.26 4.75
CA VAL A 342 -24.11 2.56 4.57
C VAL A 342 -23.95 2.96 3.11
N GLU A 343 -25.06 3.11 2.39
CA GLU A 343 -25.07 3.49 0.97
C GLU A 343 -24.44 4.87 0.74
N PRO A 344 -23.81 5.09 -0.44
CA PRO A 344 -23.45 6.42 -0.92
C PRO A 344 -24.62 7.39 -0.85
N VAL A 345 -24.39 8.61 -0.38
CA VAL A 345 -25.44 9.65 -0.31
C VAL A 345 -25.31 10.66 -1.46
N PRO A 346 -26.42 11.17 -2.01
CA PRO A 346 -26.36 12.18 -3.06
C PRO A 346 -25.52 13.40 -2.64
N GLY A 347 -24.59 13.80 -3.49
CA GLY A 347 -23.73 14.95 -3.27
C GLY A 347 -22.48 14.71 -2.41
N GLU A 348 -22.25 13.50 -1.88
CA GLU A 348 -21.07 13.23 -1.03
C GLU A 348 -19.71 13.44 -1.72
N ASN A 349 -19.71 13.38 -3.06
CA ASN A 349 -18.52 13.57 -3.90
C ASN A 349 -18.53 14.92 -4.65
N ASP A 350 -19.43 15.86 -4.30
CA ASP A 350 -19.58 17.13 -5.05
C ASP A 350 -18.31 17.99 -5.02
N LEU A 351 -17.48 17.89 -3.97
CA LEU A 351 -16.18 18.57 -3.93
C LEU A 351 -15.26 18.16 -5.08
N MET A 352 -15.40 16.95 -5.63
CA MET A 352 -14.59 16.51 -6.79
C MET A 352 -14.94 17.26 -8.08
N LYS A 353 -16.08 17.96 -8.14
CA LYS A 353 -16.48 18.82 -9.26
C LYS A 353 -15.81 20.19 -9.21
N ASP A 354 -15.27 20.59 -8.06
CA ASP A 354 -14.50 21.83 -7.90
C ASP A 354 -13.08 21.64 -8.45
N THR A 355 -12.96 21.78 -9.77
CA THR A 355 -11.70 21.60 -10.48
C THR A 355 -10.72 22.75 -10.21
N GLU A 356 -11.21 23.96 -9.95
CA GLU A 356 -10.38 25.14 -9.67
C GLU A 356 -9.61 24.95 -8.36
N THR A 357 -10.30 24.59 -7.28
CA THR A 357 -9.63 24.31 -6.00
C THR A 357 -8.70 23.11 -6.11
N ARG A 358 -9.12 22.04 -6.81
CA ARG A 358 -8.28 20.87 -7.05
C ARG A 358 -6.97 21.24 -7.76
N GLU A 359 -7.03 22.01 -8.84
CA GLU A 359 -5.86 22.43 -9.63
C GLU A 359 -4.94 23.35 -8.83
N LYS A 360 -5.52 24.25 -8.02
CA LYS A 360 -4.75 25.07 -7.09
C LYS A 360 -3.98 24.22 -6.08
N LEU A 361 -4.64 23.28 -5.41
CA LEU A 361 -4.01 22.37 -4.43
C LEU A 361 -2.95 21.48 -5.10
N LEU A 362 -3.20 20.96 -6.30
CA LEU A 362 -2.21 20.22 -7.07
C LEU A 362 -0.97 21.06 -7.40
N THR A 363 -1.16 22.34 -7.74
CA THR A 363 -0.06 23.27 -8.00
C THR A 363 0.76 23.56 -6.73
N GLU A 364 0.11 23.67 -5.56
CA GLU A 364 0.77 23.80 -4.26
C GLU A 364 1.57 22.52 -3.92
N LYS A 365 0.97 21.35 -4.14
CA LYS A 365 1.65 20.05 -4.00
C LYS A 365 2.91 19.97 -4.86
N GLN A 366 2.84 20.38 -6.12
CA GLN A 366 3.97 20.35 -7.06
C GLN A 366 5.16 21.19 -6.57
N LYS A 367 4.91 22.30 -5.86
CA LYS A 367 5.99 23.10 -5.25
C LYS A 367 6.69 22.32 -4.14
N LEU A 368 5.93 21.69 -3.24
CA LEU A 368 6.48 20.84 -2.17
C LEU A 368 7.26 19.65 -2.73
N VAL A 369 6.75 19.02 -3.79
CA VAL A 369 7.43 17.94 -4.51
C VAL A 369 8.78 18.42 -5.02
N LYS A 370 8.82 19.57 -5.72
CA LYS A 370 10.08 20.13 -6.24
C LYS A 370 11.08 20.42 -5.11
N GLU A 371 10.63 21.01 -4.01
CA GLU A 371 11.50 21.26 -2.84
C GLU A 371 12.03 19.97 -2.23
N TYR A 372 11.23 18.89 -2.20
CA TYR A 372 11.67 17.58 -1.73
C TYR A 372 12.69 16.94 -2.68
N GLU A 373 12.47 17.04 -4.00
CA GLU A 373 13.43 16.57 -5.01
C GLU A 373 14.77 17.29 -4.87
N GLU A 374 14.76 18.62 -4.76
CA GLU A 374 15.96 19.44 -4.56
C GLU A 374 16.70 19.06 -3.27
N ALA A 375 15.97 18.89 -2.15
CA ALA A 375 16.57 18.44 -0.89
C ALA A 375 17.13 17.01 -0.99
N THR A 376 16.49 16.14 -1.76
CA THR A 376 16.97 14.78 -2.00
C THR A 376 18.23 14.77 -2.86
N LEU A 377 18.31 15.62 -3.88
CA LEU A 377 19.53 15.82 -4.68
C LEU A 377 20.69 16.36 -3.84
N GLN A 378 20.43 17.32 -2.95
CA GLN A 378 21.44 17.81 -2.00
C GLN A 378 21.96 16.69 -1.09
N TRP A 379 21.05 15.87 -0.57
CA TRP A 379 21.41 14.72 0.27
C TRP A 379 22.19 13.65 -0.51
N ILE A 380 21.88 13.42 -1.79
CA ILE A 380 22.64 12.53 -2.67
C ILE A 380 24.09 13.02 -2.86
N ASN A 381 24.27 14.33 -3.08
CA ASN A 381 25.56 14.92 -3.41
C ASN A 381 26.46 15.23 -2.20
N GLN A 382 25.88 15.41 -1.00
CA GLN A 382 26.61 15.81 0.21
C GLN A 382 26.30 14.88 1.39
N PRO A 383 26.79 13.62 1.38
CA PRO A 383 26.47 12.63 2.39
C PRO A 383 27.00 12.99 3.80
N GLU A 384 28.06 13.80 3.91
CA GLU A 384 28.65 14.18 5.20
C GLU A 384 27.96 15.39 5.88
N GLY A 385 27.08 16.12 5.17
CA GLY A 385 26.27 17.24 5.68
C GLY A 385 24.82 16.86 6.06
N SER A 386 24.55 15.57 6.25
CA SER A 386 23.23 14.98 6.05
C SER A 386 22.16 15.37 7.07
N LYS A 387 22.49 15.73 8.32
CA LYS A 387 21.46 15.86 9.38
C LYS A 387 20.43 16.95 9.11
N ASP A 388 20.87 18.15 8.72
CA ASP A 388 19.96 19.27 8.43
C ASP A 388 19.15 19.01 7.16
N VAL A 389 19.78 18.42 6.14
CA VAL A 389 19.11 18.05 4.88
C VAL A 389 18.08 16.95 5.12
N LEU A 390 18.41 15.92 5.92
CA LEU A 390 17.49 14.86 6.34
C LEU A 390 16.31 15.43 7.14
N ALA A 391 16.58 16.34 8.08
CA ALA A 391 15.53 17.02 8.83
C ALA A 391 14.61 17.83 7.89
N LYS A 392 15.18 18.53 6.89
CA LYS A 392 14.42 19.23 5.85
C LYS A 392 13.56 18.27 5.02
N ARG A 393 14.11 17.14 4.56
CA ARG A 393 13.37 16.11 3.81
C ARG A 393 12.20 15.56 4.63
N ASN A 394 12.42 15.21 5.89
CA ASN A 394 11.37 14.72 6.79
C ASN A 394 10.27 15.76 7.05
N LYS A 395 10.65 17.04 7.18
CA LYS A 395 9.68 18.15 7.29
C LYS A 395 8.84 18.26 6.01
N LEU A 396 9.47 18.25 4.84
CA LEU A 396 8.78 18.30 3.55
C LEU A 396 7.88 17.09 3.33
N ALA A 397 8.29 15.88 3.72
CA ALA A 397 7.45 14.68 3.69
C ALA A 397 6.21 14.82 4.58
N THR A 398 6.35 15.45 5.75
CA THR A 398 5.22 15.74 6.64
C THR A 398 4.25 16.74 6.00
N GLN A 399 4.76 17.78 5.35
CA GLN A 399 3.95 18.76 4.62
C GLN A 399 3.24 18.13 3.41
N LEU A 400 3.90 17.24 2.66
CA LEU A 400 3.28 16.48 1.57
C LEU A 400 2.13 15.60 2.06
N LYS A 401 2.30 14.95 3.22
CA LYS A 401 1.23 14.17 3.87
C LYS A 401 0.03 15.03 4.26
N GLU A 402 0.27 16.17 4.90
CA GLU A 402 -0.77 17.14 5.27
C GLU A 402 -1.50 17.70 4.04
N ASP A 403 -0.74 18.00 2.98
CA ASP A 403 -1.27 18.45 1.70
C ASP A 403 -2.17 17.42 1.04
N TYR A 404 -1.78 16.14 1.02
CA TYR A 404 -2.62 15.08 0.48
C TYR A 404 -3.98 15.01 1.19
N TRP A 405 -4.04 15.14 2.51
CA TRP A 405 -5.32 15.10 3.23
C TRP A 405 -6.21 16.32 2.97
N ARG A 406 -5.63 17.47 2.61
CA ARG A 406 -6.39 18.63 2.11
C ARG A 406 -6.92 18.39 0.70
N LEU A 407 -6.18 17.64 -0.11
CA LEU A 407 -6.49 17.33 -1.50
C LEU A 407 -7.45 16.12 -1.66
N ASP A 408 -7.46 15.17 -0.71
CA ASP A 408 -8.25 13.92 -0.75
C ASP A 408 -9.74 14.11 -1.13
N PRO A 409 -10.49 15.10 -0.56
CA PRO A 409 -11.89 15.33 -0.92
C PRO A 409 -12.13 15.66 -2.40
N TYR A 410 -11.09 16.13 -3.11
CA TYR A 410 -11.14 16.52 -4.51
C TYR A 410 -10.64 15.44 -5.48
N LEU A 411 -10.07 14.34 -4.96
CA LEU A 411 -9.45 13.29 -5.78
C LEU A 411 -10.16 11.94 -5.69
N ARG A 412 -10.75 11.61 -4.54
CA ARG A 412 -11.22 10.26 -4.23
C ARG A 412 -12.70 10.29 -3.86
N ALA A 413 -13.47 9.33 -4.37
CA ALA A 413 -14.84 9.11 -3.92
C ALA A 413 -14.90 8.65 -2.46
N ARG A 414 -15.94 9.07 -1.73
CA ARG A 414 -16.16 8.70 -0.34
C ARG A 414 -16.45 7.20 -0.21
N SER A 415 -15.81 6.59 0.78
CA SER A 415 -16.00 5.20 1.18
C SER A 415 -17.03 5.10 2.31
N LEU A 416 -17.45 3.88 2.61
CA LEU A 416 -18.21 3.54 3.81
C LEU A 416 -17.57 4.15 5.07
N TYR A 417 -16.24 4.10 5.17
CA TYR A 417 -15.51 4.57 6.35
C TYR A 417 -15.49 6.10 6.47
N ASP A 418 -15.62 6.82 5.35
CA ASP A 418 -15.84 8.27 5.37
C ASP A 418 -17.26 8.54 5.92
N ARG A 419 -18.27 7.85 5.40
CA ARG A 419 -19.68 8.02 5.84
C ARG A 419 -19.91 7.66 7.31
N GLN A 420 -19.18 6.66 7.82
CA GLN A 420 -19.23 6.26 9.23
C GLN A 420 -18.39 7.14 10.15
N GLY A 421 -17.64 8.11 9.60
CA GLY A 421 -16.74 8.95 10.39
C GLY A 421 -15.52 8.21 10.97
N ILE A 422 -15.24 7.01 10.44
CA ILE A 422 -14.08 6.19 10.81
C ILE A 422 -12.82 6.77 10.19
N LEU A 423 -12.81 7.08 8.89
CA LEU A 423 -11.65 7.67 8.22
C LEU A 423 -11.59 9.19 8.48
N GLN A 424 -10.74 9.64 9.40
CA GLN A 424 -10.68 11.05 9.82
C GLN A 424 -9.45 11.80 9.27
N GLY A 425 -9.01 11.44 8.07
CA GLY A 425 -7.87 12.05 7.41
C GLY A 425 -6.61 12.02 8.28
N ILE A 426 -5.98 13.17 8.51
CA ILE A 426 -4.74 13.24 9.28
C ILE A 426 -4.88 12.72 10.73
N ALA A 427 -6.07 12.80 11.32
CA ALA A 427 -6.28 12.47 12.74
C ALA A 427 -6.12 10.98 13.05
N GLY A 428 -6.32 10.08 12.08
CA GLY A 428 -6.40 8.64 12.37
C GLY A 428 -7.69 8.01 11.90
N PRO A 429 -7.74 6.68 11.74
CA PRO A 429 -9.00 5.98 11.82
C PRO A 429 -9.55 6.04 13.26
N LYS A 430 -10.87 6.22 13.40
CA LYS A 430 -11.59 6.12 14.69
C LYS A 430 -12.41 4.82 14.71
N TRP A 431 -11.77 3.72 15.10
CA TRP A 431 -12.42 2.40 15.18
C TRP A 431 -13.33 2.23 16.39
N TYR A 432 -12.91 2.77 17.54
CA TYR A 432 -13.55 2.54 18.83
C TYR A 432 -14.00 3.87 19.45
N GLU A 433 -15.15 3.88 20.10
CA GLU A 433 -15.53 5.01 20.95
C GLU A 433 -14.58 5.11 22.16
N PRO A 434 -14.28 6.33 22.66
CA PRO A 434 -13.50 6.49 23.87
C PRO A 434 -14.13 5.68 25.00
N ALA A 435 -13.32 4.88 25.70
CA ALA A 435 -13.80 4.15 26.87
C ALA A 435 -14.54 5.11 27.81
N LYS A 436 -15.81 4.81 28.13
CA LYS A 436 -16.53 5.56 29.16
C LYS A 436 -15.65 5.56 30.40
N LYS A 437 -15.26 6.75 30.89
CA LYS A 437 -14.57 6.87 32.17
C LYS A 437 -15.36 6.04 33.19
N PRO A 438 -14.71 5.18 34.01
CA PRO A 438 -15.42 4.50 35.07
C PRO A 438 -16.16 5.56 35.86
N ALA A 439 -17.48 5.40 36.01
CA ALA A 439 -18.26 6.25 36.89
C ALA A 439 -17.50 6.30 38.21
N ALA A 440 -17.10 7.49 38.64
CA ALA A 440 -16.48 7.67 39.94
C ALA A 440 -17.36 6.94 40.94
N ALA A 441 -16.81 5.93 41.62
CA ALA A 441 -17.51 5.23 42.66
C ALA A 441 -18.05 6.32 43.58
N GLY A 442 -19.38 6.45 43.63
CA GLY A 442 -20.03 7.44 44.45
C GLY A 442 -19.44 7.31 45.85
N GLU A 443 -18.91 8.40 46.36
CA GLU A 443 -18.57 8.50 47.77
C GLU A 443 -19.81 8.08 48.53
N ASN A 444 -19.76 6.88 49.13
CA ASN A 444 -20.74 6.47 50.10
C ASN A 444 -20.72 7.54 51.17
N GLY A 445 -21.75 8.39 51.16
CA GLY A 445 -21.97 9.42 52.14
C GLY A 445 -21.89 8.77 53.51
N ASN A 446 -20.87 9.18 54.26
CA ASN A 446 -20.67 8.83 55.64
C ASN A 446 -21.89 9.38 56.40
N GLN A 447 -22.89 8.53 56.66
CA GLN A 447 -24.01 8.87 57.53
C GLN A 447 -23.46 9.00 58.95
N ASN A 448 -23.13 10.23 59.34
CA ASN A 448 -23.04 10.61 60.74
C ASN A 448 -24.44 10.50 61.33
N THR A 449 -24.71 9.41 62.05
CA THR A 449 -25.86 9.33 62.95
C THR A 449 -25.56 10.23 64.16
N SER A 450 -26.17 11.42 64.15
CA SER A 450 -26.27 12.26 65.33
C SER A 450 -27.14 11.54 66.36
N ILE A 451 -26.56 11.20 67.50
CA ILE A 451 -27.30 10.95 68.73
C ILE A 451 -27.78 12.32 69.19
N ASP A 452 -29.05 12.60 68.94
CA ASP A 452 -29.93 13.43 69.76
C ASP A 452 -31.25 13.54 69.00
N ASP A 453 -32.18 12.64 69.33
CA ASP A 453 -33.62 12.91 69.40
C ASP A 453 -34.27 11.72 70.13
N LEU A 454 -34.56 11.96 71.41
CA LEU A 454 -35.39 11.15 72.27
C LEU A 454 -36.86 11.53 72.04
N ASP A 455 -37.71 10.53 71.86
CA ASP A 455 -38.97 10.37 72.60
C ASP A 455 -39.39 8.88 72.61
#